data_AF-A0A7S5G4K5-F1
#
_entry.id   AF-A0A7S5G4K5-F1
#
_cell.length_a   1.000
_cell.length_b   1.000
_cell.length_c   1.000
_cell.angle_alpha   90.00
_cell.angle_beta   90.00
_cell.angle_gamma   90.00
#
_symmetry.space_group_name_H-M   'P 1'
#
loop_
_entity.id
_entity.type
_entity.pdbx_description
1 polymer ?
#
loop_
_entity_poly.entity_id
_entity_poly.type
_entity_poly.pdbx_seq_one_letter_code
_entity_poly.pdbx_strand_id
1 'polypeptide(L)'
;VLDDNIAYLKIQHIIGEEMAQKVGPLLLEYIWDKVLPTSAMILDFRSAISGELSGIPYIVSYYTDAEPLIHIDSVYDRPSDITTELWSMPTLLGKRYGTSKPLIILTSKNTLGVAEDVSYCLKNLKRATIVGENTAGGTVKTEKIKVGDTDFYVSVPVAKSVNPITGKSWEIYGVAPDVEVTAEDA
;
A
#
# COMPACT_ATOMS: atom_id res chain seq x y z
N VAL A 1 -11.47 17.04 5.37
CA VAL A 1 -12.55 16.28 6.02
C VAL A 1 -13.80 16.58 5.23
N LEU A 2 -14.47 15.54 4.74
CA LEU A 2 -15.72 15.66 4.00
C LEU A 2 -16.86 15.96 4.97
N ASP A 3 -18.04 16.23 4.40
CA ASP A 3 -19.28 16.26 5.17
C ASP A 3 -19.45 14.94 5.96
N ASP A 4 -20.15 15.00 7.10
CA ASP A 4 -20.33 13.87 8.04
C ASP A 4 -19.06 13.39 8.78
N ASN A 5 -18.04 14.24 8.88
CA ASN A 5 -16.82 13.98 9.67
C ASN A 5 -16.01 12.78 9.14
N ILE A 6 -15.95 12.62 7.82
CA ILE A 6 -15.18 11.56 7.16
C ILE A 6 -13.83 12.13 6.69
N ALA A 7 -12.74 11.48 7.07
CA ALA A 7 -11.42 11.81 6.56
C ALA A 7 -11.29 11.36 5.11
N TYR A 8 -10.67 12.21 4.30
CA TYR A 8 -10.31 11.89 2.92
C TYR A 8 -8.84 12.24 2.72
N LEU A 9 -8.04 11.24 2.34
CA LEU A 9 -6.63 11.39 2.10
C LEU A 9 -6.28 10.80 0.73
N LYS A 10 -6.00 11.68 -0.23
CA LYS A 10 -5.50 11.29 -1.54
C LYS A 10 -3.98 11.12 -1.48
N ILE A 11 -3.50 9.94 -1.83
CA ILE A 11 -2.07 9.63 -1.86
C ILE A 11 -1.68 9.29 -3.29
N GLN A 12 -0.76 10.07 -3.85
CA GLN A 12 -0.26 9.85 -5.22
C GLN A 12 1.04 9.04 -5.26
N HIS A 13 1.79 9.06 -4.16
CA HIS A 13 3.06 8.38 -4.00
C HIS A 13 3.20 7.85 -2.57
N ILE A 14 3.55 6.57 -2.43
CA ILE A 14 3.81 5.96 -1.12
C ILE A 14 5.27 6.22 -0.75
N ILE A 15 5.51 7.16 0.17
CA ILE A 15 6.85 7.50 0.63
C ILE A 15 7.52 6.32 1.36
N GLY A 16 8.81 6.12 1.13
CA GLY A 16 9.58 5.09 1.84
C GLY A 16 9.89 5.43 3.30
N GLU A 17 10.46 4.45 3.99
CA GLU A 17 10.84 4.54 5.41
C GLU A 17 11.70 5.76 5.73
N GLU A 18 12.77 5.99 4.98
CA GLU A 18 13.71 7.09 5.26
C GLU A 18 12.99 8.45 5.20
N MET A 19 12.13 8.62 4.19
CA MET A 19 11.34 9.83 4.04
C MET A 19 10.30 9.93 5.16
N ALA A 20 9.57 8.86 5.46
CA ALA A 20 8.59 8.82 6.54
C ALA A 20 9.22 9.19 7.90
N GLN A 21 10.45 8.77 8.18
CA GLN A 21 11.17 9.14 9.41
C GLN A 21 11.61 10.60 9.41
N LYS A 22 12.11 11.13 8.29
CA LYS A 22 12.64 12.50 8.19
C LYS A 22 11.55 13.56 8.16
N VAL A 23 10.50 13.36 7.37
CA VAL A 23 9.43 14.35 7.19
C VAL A 23 8.16 14.03 7.98
N GLY A 24 8.04 12.82 8.53
CA GLY A 24 6.89 12.41 9.36
C GLY A 24 6.54 13.41 10.46
N PRO A 25 7.49 13.92 11.27
CA PRO A 25 7.20 14.91 12.30
C PRO A 25 6.58 16.20 11.75
N LEU A 26 6.96 16.61 10.53
CA LEU A 26 6.41 17.79 9.88
C LEU A 26 5.02 17.54 9.30
N LEU A 27 4.71 16.31 8.89
CA LEU A 27 3.42 15.96 8.30
C LEU A 27 2.36 15.58 9.34
N LEU A 28 2.77 15.23 10.56
CA LEU A 28 1.89 14.74 11.61
C LEU A 28 0.82 15.78 11.97
N GLU A 29 1.21 17.01 12.28
CA GLU A 29 0.26 18.08 12.62
C GLU A 29 -0.60 18.50 11.40
N TYR A 30 0.01 18.53 10.21
CA TYR A 30 -0.63 19.08 9.01
C TYR A 30 -1.61 18.12 8.34
N ILE A 31 -1.36 16.81 8.45
CA ILE A 31 -2.13 15.76 7.81
C ILE A 31 -2.81 14.90 8.88
N TRP A 32 -2.03 14.25 9.73
CA TRP A 32 -2.52 13.16 10.57
C TRP A 32 -3.42 13.63 11.71
N ASP A 33 -3.02 14.65 12.47
CA ASP A 33 -3.80 15.16 13.60
C ASP A 33 -5.16 15.74 13.16
N LYS A 34 -5.24 16.26 11.93
CA LYS A 34 -6.50 16.77 11.36
C LYS A 34 -7.50 15.67 11.05
N VAL A 35 -7.02 14.50 10.63
CA VAL A 35 -7.90 13.37 10.25
C VAL A 35 -8.14 12.42 11.41
N LEU A 36 -7.29 12.39 12.43
CA LEU A 36 -7.42 11.50 13.58
C LEU A 36 -8.79 11.56 14.29
N PRO A 37 -9.44 12.71 14.53
CA PRO A 37 -10.73 12.76 15.23
C PRO A 37 -11.95 12.37 14.38
N THR A 38 -11.76 12.10 13.08
CA THR A 38 -12.85 11.71 12.17
C THR A 38 -13.48 10.37 12.53
N SER A 39 -14.70 10.14 12.06
CA SER A 39 -15.47 8.90 12.31
C SER A 39 -15.10 7.75 11.37
N ALA A 40 -14.65 8.07 10.15
CA ALA A 40 -14.22 7.11 9.12
C ALA A 40 -13.12 7.70 8.22
N MET A 41 -12.39 6.84 7.51
CA MET A 41 -11.28 7.20 6.62
C MET A 41 -11.50 6.67 5.21
N ILE A 42 -11.25 7.52 4.21
CA ILE A 42 -11.13 7.18 2.80
C ILE A 42 -9.69 7.46 2.37
N LEU A 43 -8.98 6.42 1.91
CA LEU A 43 -7.71 6.54 1.22
C LEU A 43 -7.97 6.50 -0.29
N ASP A 44 -7.66 7.57 -1.01
CA ASP A 44 -7.81 7.59 -2.46
C ASP A 44 -6.48 7.24 -3.15
N PHE A 45 -6.44 6.03 -3.72
CA PHE A 45 -5.34 5.50 -4.53
C PHE A 45 -5.66 5.42 -6.02
N ARG A 46 -6.78 6.00 -6.48
CA ARG A 46 -7.20 5.92 -7.89
C ARG A 46 -6.16 6.45 -8.88
N SER A 47 -5.25 7.32 -8.44
CA SER A 47 -4.15 7.84 -9.25
C SER A 47 -2.76 7.52 -8.67
N ALA A 48 -2.65 6.55 -7.75
CA ALA A 48 -1.39 6.15 -7.14
C ALA A 48 -0.67 5.15 -8.05
N ILE A 49 0.44 5.60 -8.67
CA ILE A 49 1.20 4.81 -9.65
C ILE A 49 2.66 4.59 -9.25
N SER A 50 3.06 5.05 -8.06
CA SER A 50 4.44 5.02 -7.61
C SER A 50 4.53 4.93 -6.09
N GLY A 51 5.64 4.41 -5.60
CA GLY A 51 5.89 4.29 -4.17
C GLY A 51 7.06 3.38 -3.86
N GLU A 52 7.39 3.31 -2.59
CA GLU A 52 8.48 2.49 -2.05
C GLU A 52 7.93 1.41 -1.10
N LEU A 53 8.38 0.16 -1.26
CA LEU A 53 7.91 -0.98 -0.44
C LEU A 53 8.10 -0.74 1.07
N SER A 54 9.17 -0.05 1.45
CA SER A 54 9.48 0.29 2.84
C SER A 54 8.44 1.22 3.49
N GLY A 55 7.57 1.86 2.71
CA GLY A 55 6.45 2.67 3.19
C GLY A 55 5.23 1.86 3.63
N ILE A 56 5.09 0.60 3.19
CA ILE A 56 3.92 -0.24 3.49
C ILE A 56 3.75 -0.44 5.01
N PRO A 57 4.79 -0.80 5.80
CA PRO A 57 4.70 -0.87 7.25
C PRO A 57 4.10 0.37 7.91
N TYR A 58 4.45 1.56 7.43
CA TYR A 58 3.97 2.82 7.99
C TYR A 58 2.46 2.94 7.82
N ILE A 59 1.95 2.75 6.61
CA ILE A 59 0.50 2.87 6.35
C ILE A 59 -0.28 1.83 7.14
N VAL A 60 0.09 0.55 7.04
CA VAL A 60 -0.67 -0.53 7.68
C VAL A 60 -0.71 -0.34 9.20
N SER A 61 0.41 0.02 9.81
CA SER A 61 0.52 0.14 11.28
C SER A 61 -0.38 1.23 11.87
N TYR A 62 -0.66 2.32 11.15
CA TYR A 62 -1.58 3.37 11.63
C TYR A 62 -3.03 2.87 11.75
N TYR A 63 -3.39 1.81 11.02
CA TYR A 63 -4.74 1.26 10.97
C TYR A 63 -4.91 -0.07 11.71
N THR A 64 -3.85 -0.68 12.22
CA THR A 64 -3.91 -1.95 12.96
C THR A 64 -3.52 -1.77 14.42
N ASP A 65 -3.84 -2.76 15.26
CA ASP A 65 -3.40 -2.79 16.64
C ASP A 65 -1.86 -2.87 16.72
N ALA A 66 -1.30 -2.43 17.85
CA ALA A 66 0.14 -2.44 18.09
C ALA A 66 0.70 -3.85 18.27
N GLU A 67 -0.13 -4.75 18.82
CA GLU A 67 0.20 -6.13 19.11
C GLU A 67 -1.03 -7.03 18.83
N PRO A 68 -0.82 -8.27 18.36
CA PRO A 68 0.47 -8.84 17.95
C PRO A 68 1.01 -8.19 16.66
N LEU A 69 2.33 -8.22 16.46
CA LEU A 69 2.94 -7.80 15.20
C LEU A 69 2.37 -8.60 14.02
N ILE A 70 2.09 -7.90 12.93
CA ILE A 70 1.50 -8.45 11.71
C ILE A 70 2.61 -8.62 10.68
N HIS A 71 2.77 -9.83 10.16
CA HIS A 71 3.54 -10.06 8.95
C HIS A 71 2.70 -9.59 7.76
N ILE A 72 3.04 -8.43 7.22
CA ILE A 72 2.25 -7.72 6.19
C ILE A 72 2.48 -8.37 4.83
N ASP A 73 3.75 -8.47 4.42
CA ASP A 73 4.13 -9.09 3.15
C ASP A 73 5.54 -9.70 3.20
N SER A 74 5.81 -10.65 2.31
CA SER A 74 7.14 -11.20 2.05
C SER A 74 7.53 -10.96 0.58
N VAL A 75 8.61 -10.22 0.35
CA VAL A 75 9.12 -9.93 -1.00
C VAL A 75 10.40 -10.71 -1.24
N TYR A 76 10.39 -11.61 -2.21
CA TYR A 76 11.59 -12.35 -2.63
C TYR A 76 12.22 -11.71 -3.85
N ASP A 77 13.50 -11.29 -3.75
CA ASP A 77 14.33 -10.80 -4.86
C ASP A 77 15.31 -11.89 -5.29
N ARG A 78 15.15 -12.38 -6.52
CA ARG A 78 15.90 -13.51 -7.06
C ARG A 78 17.38 -13.21 -7.32
N PRO A 79 17.78 -12.04 -7.86
CA PRO A 79 19.19 -11.72 -8.09
C PRO A 79 20.02 -11.71 -6.81
N SER A 80 19.47 -11.14 -5.72
CA SER A 80 20.15 -11.12 -4.41
C SER A 80 19.94 -12.40 -3.60
N ASP A 81 18.95 -13.21 -3.97
CA ASP A 81 18.49 -14.40 -3.23
C ASP A 81 18.08 -14.09 -1.79
N ILE A 82 17.41 -12.94 -1.61
CA ILE A 82 16.97 -12.43 -0.32
C ILE A 82 15.45 -12.32 -0.29
N THR A 83 14.86 -12.76 0.81
CA THR A 83 13.47 -12.44 1.17
C THR A 83 13.46 -11.28 2.17
N THR A 84 12.83 -10.18 1.80
CA THR A 84 12.53 -9.06 2.70
C THR A 84 11.13 -9.24 3.27
N GLU A 85 11.02 -9.31 4.60
CA GLU A 85 9.74 -9.37 5.29
C GLU A 85 9.32 -7.97 5.73
N LEU A 86 8.06 -7.61 5.49
CA LEU A 86 7.45 -6.36 5.92
C LEU A 86 6.57 -6.64 7.13
N TRP A 87 6.88 -5.99 8.25
CA TRP A 87 6.19 -6.19 9.53
C TRP A 87 5.51 -4.90 10.00
N SER A 88 4.39 -5.01 10.71
CA SER A 88 3.82 -3.86 11.40
C SER A 88 4.77 -3.36 12.51
N MET A 89 4.68 -2.08 12.82
CA MET A 89 5.49 -1.43 13.84
C MET A 89 4.68 -1.28 15.13
N PRO A 90 5.20 -1.66 16.31
CA PRO A 90 4.48 -1.53 17.57
C PRO A 90 4.40 -0.06 18.05
N THR A 91 5.43 0.74 17.75
CA THR A 91 5.49 2.16 18.11
C THR A 91 5.45 3.03 16.86
N LEU A 92 4.61 4.07 16.88
CA LEU A 92 4.47 5.05 15.81
C LEU A 92 4.69 6.45 16.38
N LEU A 93 5.11 7.37 15.50
CA LEU A 93 5.25 8.78 15.86
C LEU A 93 3.91 9.42 16.22
N GLY A 94 2.87 9.15 15.42
CA GLY A 94 1.50 9.60 15.67
C GLY A 94 0.63 8.55 16.35
N LYS A 95 -0.55 8.98 16.81
CA LYS A 95 -1.55 8.06 17.37
C LYS A 95 -2.14 7.17 16.27
N ARG A 96 -2.42 5.90 16.58
CA ARG A 96 -3.16 5.02 15.67
C ARG A 96 -4.57 5.54 15.42
N TYR A 97 -5.06 5.34 14.20
CA TYR A 97 -6.47 5.61 13.86
C TYR A 97 -7.41 4.65 14.58
N GLY A 98 -6.90 3.46 14.91
CA GLY A 98 -7.63 2.37 15.56
C GLY A 98 -8.27 1.42 14.54
N THR A 99 -8.80 0.32 15.07
CA THR A 99 -9.38 -0.80 14.32
C THR A 99 -10.90 -0.73 14.21
N SER A 100 -11.58 0.07 15.04
CA SER A 100 -13.05 0.19 15.03
C SER A 100 -13.59 1.12 13.94
N LYS A 101 -12.83 2.14 13.53
CA LYS A 101 -13.28 3.14 12.56
C LYS A 101 -13.22 2.57 11.13
N PRO A 102 -14.29 2.75 10.32
CA PRO A 102 -14.29 2.30 8.94
C PRO A 102 -13.11 2.85 8.14
N LEU A 103 -12.52 2.00 7.30
CA LEU A 103 -11.50 2.37 6.33
C LEU A 103 -11.93 1.87 4.96
N ILE A 104 -12.02 2.80 4.02
CA ILE A 104 -12.26 2.53 2.61
C ILE A 104 -11.00 2.91 1.84
N ILE A 105 -10.65 2.10 0.84
CA ILE A 105 -9.61 2.42 -0.12
C ILE A 105 -10.24 2.49 -1.51
N LEU A 106 -10.05 3.61 -2.19
CA LEU A 106 -10.54 3.80 -3.55
C LEU A 106 -9.47 3.39 -4.56
N THR A 107 -9.86 2.55 -5.51
CA THR A 107 -8.96 2.03 -6.55
C THR A 107 -9.49 2.32 -7.95
N SER A 108 -8.57 2.41 -8.92
CA SER A 108 -8.90 2.42 -10.34
C SER A 108 -8.02 1.43 -11.10
N LYS A 109 -8.34 1.19 -12.37
CA LYS A 109 -7.46 0.46 -13.30
C LYS A 109 -6.07 1.06 -13.49
N ASN A 110 -5.84 2.30 -13.03
CA ASN A 110 -4.55 2.95 -13.05
C ASN A 110 -3.77 2.77 -11.74
N THR A 111 -4.40 2.36 -10.64
CA THR A 111 -3.69 2.10 -9.38
C THR A 111 -2.64 1.02 -9.61
N LEU A 112 -1.37 1.33 -9.34
CA LEU A 112 -0.23 0.49 -9.74
C LEU A 112 0.87 0.44 -8.67
N GLY A 113 1.46 -0.73 -8.49
CA GLY A 113 2.63 -0.96 -7.65
C GLY A 113 2.31 -1.02 -6.15
N VAL A 114 3.09 -0.30 -5.33
CA VAL A 114 2.99 -0.35 -3.86
C VAL A 114 1.58 -0.04 -3.33
N ALA A 115 0.82 0.82 -4.02
CA ALA A 115 -0.57 1.10 -3.63
C ALA A 115 -1.51 -0.11 -3.80
N GLU A 116 -1.23 -0.99 -4.78
CA GLU A 116 -1.93 -2.26 -4.94
C GLU A 116 -1.62 -3.17 -3.75
N ASP A 117 -0.36 -3.25 -3.34
CA ASP A 117 0.07 -4.08 -2.21
C ASP A 117 -0.58 -3.65 -0.88
N VAL A 118 -0.58 -2.35 -0.59
CA VAL A 118 -1.28 -1.80 0.59
C VAL A 118 -2.76 -2.15 0.57
N SER A 119 -3.40 -2.00 -0.60
CA SER A 119 -4.82 -2.33 -0.77
C SER A 119 -5.09 -3.82 -0.56
N TYR A 120 -4.26 -4.67 -1.15
CA TYR A 120 -4.34 -6.12 -1.05
C TYR A 120 -4.14 -6.60 0.40
N CYS A 121 -3.11 -6.10 1.07
CA CYS A 121 -2.81 -6.45 2.45
C CYS A 121 -3.93 -6.02 3.40
N LEU A 122 -4.41 -4.77 3.32
CA LEU A 122 -5.50 -4.29 4.20
C LEU A 122 -6.85 -4.97 3.90
N LYS A 123 -7.12 -5.32 2.64
CA LYS A 123 -8.28 -6.16 2.28
C LYS A 123 -8.19 -7.55 2.90
N ASN A 124 -7.03 -8.21 2.80
CA ASN A 124 -6.84 -9.56 3.33
C ASN A 124 -6.80 -9.61 4.86
N LEU A 125 -6.33 -8.54 5.50
CA LEU A 125 -6.43 -8.32 6.94
C LEU A 125 -7.86 -8.02 7.41
N LYS A 126 -8.85 -7.92 6.51
CA LYS A 126 -10.23 -7.49 6.80
C LYS A 126 -10.29 -6.13 7.49
N ARG A 127 -9.31 -5.27 7.21
CA ARG A 127 -9.20 -3.93 7.79
C ARG A 127 -9.83 -2.87 6.91
N ALA A 128 -9.70 -3.00 5.58
CA ALA A 128 -10.26 -2.05 4.62
C ALA A 128 -11.29 -2.71 3.71
N THR A 129 -12.28 -1.93 3.28
CA THR A 129 -13.15 -2.26 2.13
C THR A 129 -12.60 -1.55 0.90
N ILE A 130 -12.40 -2.29 -0.19
CA ILE A 130 -11.90 -1.76 -1.45
C ILE A 130 -13.09 -1.40 -2.35
N VAL A 131 -13.13 -0.16 -2.83
CA VAL A 131 -14.23 0.37 -3.65
C VAL A 131 -13.66 0.97 -4.94
N GLY A 132 -14.26 0.63 -6.08
CA GLY A 132 -13.84 1.15 -7.39
C GLY A 132 -13.59 0.04 -8.40
N GLU A 133 -12.53 0.16 -9.18
CA GLU A 133 -12.18 -0.81 -10.24
C GLU A 133 -11.06 -1.76 -9.77
N ASN A 134 -10.90 -2.88 -10.48
CA ASN A 134 -9.73 -3.74 -10.35
C ASN A 134 -8.46 -2.94 -10.68
N THR A 135 -7.40 -3.09 -9.88
CA THR A 135 -6.14 -2.37 -10.09
C THR A 135 -5.38 -2.89 -11.31
N ALA A 136 -4.28 -2.21 -11.67
CA ALA A 136 -3.56 -2.42 -12.92
C ALA A 136 -2.87 -3.79 -13.04
N GLY A 137 -2.46 -4.40 -11.92
CA GLY A 137 -1.70 -5.65 -11.90
C GLY A 137 -0.22 -5.46 -12.23
N GLY A 138 0.48 -4.67 -11.42
CA GLY A 138 1.92 -4.43 -11.60
C GLY A 138 2.82 -5.62 -11.23
N THR A 139 4.11 -5.32 -11.08
CA THR A 139 5.11 -6.22 -10.49
C THR A 139 5.99 -5.44 -9.53
N VAL A 140 6.47 -6.10 -8.47
CA VAL A 140 7.32 -5.49 -7.46
C VAL A 140 8.61 -4.92 -8.06
N LYS A 141 9.27 -5.69 -8.94
CA LYS A 141 10.54 -5.28 -9.55
C LYS A 141 10.77 -5.99 -10.88
N THR A 142 10.98 -5.20 -11.93
CA THR A 142 11.48 -5.67 -13.23
C THR A 142 12.87 -5.10 -13.47
N GLU A 143 13.79 -5.95 -13.91
CA GLU A 143 15.11 -5.49 -14.37
C GLU A 143 15.22 -5.66 -15.88
N LYS A 144 15.89 -4.69 -16.52
CA LYS A 144 16.26 -4.72 -17.93
C LYS A 144 17.75 -5.00 -18.04
N ILE A 145 18.10 -6.24 -18.36
CA ILE A 145 19.46 -6.77 -18.33
C ILE A 145 20.03 -6.77 -19.75
N LYS A 146 21.21 -6.18 -19.95
CA LYS A 146 21.91 -6.16 -21.24
C LYS A 146 22.56 -7.51 -21.54
N VAL A 147 22.48 -7.99 -22.78
CA VAL A 147 23.07 -9.27 -23.21
C VAL A 147 24.49 -9.06 -23.72
N GLY A 148 25.48 -9.25 -22.85
CA GLY A 148 26.91 -9.11 -23.19
C GLY A 148 27.23 -7.76 -23.85
N ASP A 149 28.02 -7.80 -24.92
CA ASP A 149 28.39 -6.62 -25.70
C ASP A 149 27.39 -6.28 -26.83
N THR A 150 26.24 -6.94 -26.87
CA THR A 150 25.22 -6.69 -27.91
C THR A 150 24.29 -5.53 -27.54
N ASP A 151 23.47 -5.08 -28.49
CA ASP A 151 22.40 -4.10 -28.22
C ASP A 151 21.07 -4.74 -27.77
N PHE A 152 21.05 -6.05 -27.49
CA PHE A 152 19.88 -6.76 -26.99
C PHE A 152 19.74 -6.64 -25.47
N TYR A 153 18.49 -6.61 -25.01
CA TYR A 153 18.12 -6.58 -23.60
C TYR A 153 17.05 -7.61 -23.29
N VAL A 154 17.09 -8.17 -22.09
CA VAL A 154 16.03 -9.02 -21.54
C VAL A 154 15.36 -8.27 -20.39
N SER A 155 14.04 -8.12 -20.46
CA SER A 155 13.23 -7.60 -19.35
C SER A 155 12.64 -8.78 -18.59
N VAL A 156 12.95 -8.90 -17.29
CA VAL A 156 12.52 -10.03 -16.47
C VAL A 156 11.99 -9.51 -15.13
N PRO A 157 10.84 -10.01 -14.64
CA PRO A 157 10.45 -9.80 -13.25
C PRO A 157 11.42 -10.55 -12.34
N VAL A 158 12.13 -9.80 -11.50
CA VAL A 158 13.21 -10.35 -10.66
C VAL A 158 12.83 -10.45 -9.20
N ALA A 159 11.76 -9.77 -8.77
CA ALA A 159 11.20 -9.91 -7.45
C ALA A 159 9.70 -10.17 -7.50
N LYS A 160 9.16 -10.78 -6.45
CA LYS A 160 7.72 -11.03 -6.29
C LYS A 160 7.29 -10.87 -4.83
N SER A 161 6.06 -10.45 -4.66
CA SER A 161 5.35 -10.46 -3.38
C SER A 161 4.73 -11.84 -3.13
N VAL A 162 4.72 -12.27 -1.87
CA VAL A 162 4.07 -13.49 -1.40
C VAL A 162 3.34 -13.15 -0.11
N ASN A 163 2.06 -12.82 -0.24
CA ASN A 163 1.26 -12.38 0.88
C ASN A 163 1.11 -13.52 1.92
N PRO A 164 1.46 -13.29 3.20
CA PRO A 164 1.46 -14.32 4.25
C PRO A 164 0.09 -14.96 4.54
N ILE A 165 -1.01 -14.26 4.23
CA ILE A 165 -2.38 -14.73 4.48
C ILE A 165 -2.85 -15.61 3.32
N THR A 166 -2.63 -15.18 2.08
CA THR A 166 -3.20 -15.82 0.89
C THR A 166 -2.24 -16.77 0.18
N GLY A 167 -0.94 -16.67 0.43
CA GLY A 167 0.11 -17.35 -0.35
C GLY A 167 0.18 -16.90 -1.81
N LYS A 168 -0.51 -15.79 -2.15
CA LYS A 168 -0.63 -15.22 -3.50
C LYS A 168 -0.11 -13.79 -3.52
N SER A 169 -0.18 -13.14 -4.68
CA SER A 169 0.28 -11.76 -4.88
C SER A 169 -0.83 -10.89 -5.48
N TRP A 170 -0.73 -9.58 -5.27
CA TRP A 170 -1.47 -8.55 -6.00
C TRP A 170 -0.97 -8.40 -7.44
N GLU A 171 0.24 -8.88 -7.74
CA GLU A 171 0.90 -8.71 -9.02
C GLU A 171 0.15 -9.40 -10.17
N ILE A 172 0.31 -8.86 -11.38
CA ILE A 172 -0.24 -9.34 -12.65
C ILE A 172 -1.77 -9.22 -12.76
N TYR A 173 -2.51 -9.70 -11.77
CA TYR A 173 -3.98 -9.70 -11.78
C TYR A 173 -4.58 -8.46 -11.12
N GLY A 174 -3.79 -7.74 -10.32
CA GLY A 174 -4.26 -6.61 -9.53
C GLY A 174 -5.11 -7.06 -8.35
N VAL A 175 -5.77 -6.08 -7.74
CA VAL A 175 -6.63 -6.22 -6.58
C VAL A 175 -8.07 -5.98 -7.03
N ALA A 176 -8.88 -7.03 -6.99
CA ALA A 176 -10.31 -6.91 -7.22
C ALA A 176 -10.96 -6.09 -6.10
N PRO A 177 -11.91 -5.20 -6.40
CA PRO A 177 -12.64 -4.45 -5.38
C PRO A 177 -13.57 -5.37 -4.57
N ASP A 178 -13.97 -4.91 -3.39
CA ASP A 178 -15.10 -5.51 -2.64
C ASP A 178 -16.44 -4.96 -3.14
N VAL A 179 -16.46 -3.69 -3.57
CA VAL A 179 -17.59 -3.02 -4.20
C VAL A 179 -17.14 -2.47 -5.55
N GLU A 180 -17.60 -3.10 -6.62
CA GLU A 180 -17.25 -2.73 -7.99
C GLU A 180 -18.11 -1.56 -8.48
N VAL A 181 -17.44 -0.45 -8.80
CA VAL A 181 -18.01 0.76 -9.41
C VAL A 181 -16.98 1.40 -10.33
N THR A 182 -17.38 2.37 -11.16
CA THR A 182 -16.40 3.13 -11.95
C THR A 182 -15.49 3.94 -11.01
N ALA A 183 -14.25 4.22 -11.42
CA ALA A 183 -13.35 5.03 -10.59
C ALA A 183 -13.88 6.45 -10.33
N GLU A 184 -14.75 6.98 -11.19
CA GLU A 184 -15.42 8.28 -11.03
C GLU A 184 -16.51 8.23 -9.96
N ASP A 185 -17.23 7.12 -9.86
CA ASP A 185 -18.32 6.90 -8.89
C ASP A 185 -17.84 6.31 -7.54
N ALA A 186 -16.54 6.04 -7.42
CA ALA A 186 -15.90 5.52 -6.20
C ALA A 186 -15.65 6.61 -5.14
#